data_AF-A0A9R1PLJ5-F1
#
_entry.id   AF-A0A9R1PLJ5-F1
#
_cell.length_a   1.000
_cell.length_b   1.000
_cell.length_c   1.000
_cell.angle_alpha   90.00
_cell.angle_beta   90.00
_cell.angle_gamma   90.00
#
_symmetry.space_group_name_H-M   'P 1'
#
loop_
_entity.id
_entity.type
_entity.pdbx_description
1 polymer ?
#
loop_
_entity_poly.entity_id
_entity_poly.type
_entity_poly.pdbx_seq_one_letter_code
_entity_poly.pdbx_strand_id
1 'polypeptide(L)'
;MYLFLHHICFYSNIFGYETKKTIPLQDVTDVRKAKTAAIFPNAIEIVAGAKRHFFGSFLVRDEAYRIIVDGWEQHVSDARLLIERQDAKSASSSDENGYVLLEEGKESKQDEGSSPSNRSANPTAIIGGSTDCGDPDVNTSKRFLKAPEDGTEDNPASLNPFNLQPFDDDAPNVPESYTLITESKFQVPVEVFFNVLLSDGAIGFLDDLHKKCGDKEFRCSNWRLDEQGGLVRDVSFLHPIKIYLGAKFGTCQEVQKLRLYKNRLV
;
A
#
# COMPACT_ATOMS: atom_id res chain seq x y z
N MET A 1 -7.69 -7.30 -12.93
CA MET A 1 -8.42 -8.13 -13.90
C MET A 1 -8.46 -7.36 -15.20
N TYR A 2 -8.27 -8.04 -16.33
CA TYR A 2 -8.19 -7.43 -17.65
C TYR A 2 -9.23 -8.11 -18.55
N LEU A 3 -9.99 -7.32 -19.29
CA LEU A 3 -10.96 -7.80 -20.27
C LEU A 3 -10.38 -7.58 -21.68
N PHE A 4 -10.29 -8.66 -22.45
CA PHE A 4 -9.90 -8.66 -23.86
C PHE A 4 -11.09 -9.10 -24.73
N LEU A 5 -10.97 -8.98 -26.05
CA LEU A 5 -12.05 -9.33 -27.00
C LEU A 5 -12.64 -10.74 -26.79
N HIS A 6 -11.80 -11.73 -26.47
CA HIS A 6 -12.22 -13.13 -26.33
C HIS A 6 -11.89 -13.74 -24.97
N HIS A 7 -11.25 -12.99 -24.06
CA HIS A 7 -10.71 -13.55 -22.82
C HIS A 7 -10.82 -12.57 -21.65
N ILE A 8 -11.10 -13.12 -20.47
CA ILE A 8 -10.93 -12.46 -19.19
C ILE A 8 -9.64 -12.99 -18.57
N CYS A 9 -8.69 -12.10 -18.30
CA CYS A 9 -7.38 -12.44 -17.79
C CYS A 9 -7.17 -11.86 -16.38
N PHE A 10 -6.45 -12.59 -15.56
CA PHE A 10 -6.03 -12.16 -14.24
C PHE A 10 -4.57 -12.53 -14.00
N TYR A 11 -3.83 -11.56 -13.50
CA TYR A 11 -2.46 -11.72 -13.03
C TYR A 11 -2.35 -11.04 -11.67
N SER A 12 -1.75 -11.74 -10.72
CA SER A 12 -1.28 -11.16 -9.47
C SER A 12 0.03 -11.80 -9.05
N ASN A 13 0.94 -11.01 -8.51
CA ASN A 13 2.14 -11.47 -7.84
C ASN A 13 2.17 -10.83 -6.46
N ILE A 14 1.84 -11.61 -5.43
CA ILE A 14 1.77 -11.11 -4.05
C ILE A 14 2.73 -11.95 -3.22
N PHE A 15 3.78 -11.32 -2.68
CA PHE A 15 4.87 -11.97 -1.94
C PHE A 15 5.55 -13.13 -2.71
N GLY A 16 5.70 -12.98 -4.03
CA GLY A 16 6.26 -14.04 -4.88
C GLY A 16 5.28 -15.16 -5.20
N TYR A 17 4.07 -15.15 -4.64
CA TYR A 17 3.01 -16.05 -5.05
C TYR A 17 2.34 -15.52 -6.31
N GLU A 18 2.64 -16.15 -7.43
CA GLU A 18 2.11 -15.79 -8.73
C GLU A 18 0.81 -16.55 -9.03
N THR A 19 -0.25 -15.81 -9.33
CA THR A 19 -1.52 -16.38 -9.81
C THR A 19 -1.83 -15.82 -11.18
N LYS A 20 -1.97 -16.72 -12.16
CA LYS A 20 -2.41 -16.44 -13.52
C LYS A 20 -3.73 -17.17 -13.79
N LYS A 21 -4.71 -16.47 -14.36
CA LYS A 21 -5.96 -17.05 -14.87
C LYS A 21 -6.26 -16.46 -16.24
N THR A 22 -6.70 -17.32 -17.14
CA THR A 22 -7.23 -16.95 -18.46
C THR A 22 -8.54 -17.70 -18.61
N ILE A 23 -9.64 -16.96 -18.80
CA ILE A 23 -11.00 -17.48 -18.93
C ILE A 23 -11.50 -17.06 -20.31
N PRO A 24 -11.68 -18.00 -21.27
CA PRO A 24 -12.29 -17.69 -22.56
C PRO A 24 -13.74 -17.22 -22.36
N LEU A 25 -14.13 -16.13 -23.04
CA LEU A 25 -15.50 -15.60 -22.95
C LEU A 25 -16.54 -16.59 -23.50
N GLN A 26 -16.16 -17.44 -24.46
CA GLN A 26 -16.99 -18.53 -24.98
C GLN A 26 -17.40 -19.56 -23.91
N ASP A 27 -16.58 -19.74 -22.87
CA ASP A 27 -16.84 -20.73 -21.82
C ASP A 27 -17.67 -20.13 -20.68
N VAL A 28 -17.80 -18.80 -20.64
CA VAL A 28 -18.57 -18.09 -19.61
C VAL A 28 -20.06 -18.38 -19.80
N THR A 29 -20.68 -18.87 -18.74
CA THR A 29 -22.11 -19.21 -18.70
C THR A 29 -22.91 -18.31 -17.78
N ASP A 30 -22.26 -17.66 -16.80
CA ASP A 30 -22.93 -16.77 -15.86
C ASP A 30 -21.95 -15.78 -15.22
N VAL A 31 -22.43 -14.55 -14.97
CA VAL A 31 -21.68 -13.48 -14.30
C VAL A 31 -22.58 -12.87 -13.23
N ARG A 32 -22.14 -12.96 -11.97
CA ARG A 32 -22.93 -12.52 -10.80
C ARG A 32 -22.18 -11.51 -9.96
N LYS A 33 -22.91 -10.55 -9.39
CA LYS A 33 -22.39 -9.70 -8.32
C LYS A 33 -22.31 -10.54 -7.04
N ALA A 34 -21.17 -10.49 -6.36
CA ALA A 34 -20.93 -11.28 -5.17
C ALA A 34 -20.39 -10.43 -4.00
N LYS A 35 -20.22 -11.07 -2.84
CA LYS A 35 -19.65 -10.45 -1.64
C LYS A 35 -18.38 -11.17 -1.19
N THR A 36 -17.28 -10.44 -1.02
CA THR A 36 -16.04 -10.99 -0.45
C THR A 36 -16.27 -11.38 1.00
N ALA A 37 -15.91 -12.62 1.35
CA ALA A 37 -16.12 -13.19 2.68
C ALA A 37 -17.57 -13.02 3.20
N ALA A 38 -18.56 -13.04 2.29
CA ALA A 38 -19.98 -12.81 2.54
C ALA A 38 -20.37 -11.40 3.07
N ILE A 39 -19.41 -10.51 3.31
CA ILE A 39 -19.65 -9.22 3.98
C ILE A 39 -19.48 -8.05 3.02
N PHE A 40 -18.39 -8.01 2.25
CA PHE A 40 -18.06 -6.82 1.45
C PHE A 40 -18.59 -6.93 0.03
N PRO A 41 -19.47 -6.03 -0.44
CA PRO A 41 -20.09 -6.09 -1.76
C PRO A 41 -19.12 -5.64 -2.88
N ASN A 42 -17.88 -6.10 -2.86
CA ASN A 42 -16.81 -5.71 -3.77
C ASN A 42 -16.30 -6.87 -4.64
N ALA A 43 -17.15 -7.85 -4.94
CA ALA A 43 -16.77 -9.03 -5.72
C ALA A 43 -17.68 -9.32 -6.91
N ILE A 44 -17.12 -10.02 -7.89
CA ILE A 44 -17.80 -10.55 -9.07
C ILE A 44 -17.44 -12.03 -9.18
N GLU A 45 -18.47 -12.87 -9.32
CA GLU A 45 -18.34 -14.30 -9.60
C GLU A 45 -18.55 -14.53 -11.10
N ILE A 46 -17.65 -15.29 -11.72
CA ILE A 46 -17.72 -15.69 -13.12
C ILE A 46 -17.76 -17.21 -13.17
N VAL A 47 -18.81 -17.76 -13.76
CA VAL A 47 -18.95 -19.20 -13.99
C VAL A 47 -18.54 -19.48 -15.43
N ALA A 48 -17.52 -20.33 -15.60
CA ALA A 48 -17.03 -20.77 -16.90
C ALA A 48 -17.01 -22.30 -16.96
N GLY A 49 -17.90 -22.88 -17.77
CA GLY A 49 -18.17 -24.33 -17.77
C GLY A 49 -18.52 -24.83 -16.36
N ALA A 50 -17.71 -25.76 -15.83
CA ALA A 50 -17.87 -26.32 -14.49
C ALA A 50 -17.10 -25.54 -13.39
N LYS A 51 -16.34 -24.50 -13.73
CA LYS A 51 -15.48 -23.77 -12.81
C LYS A 51 -16.12 -22.44 -12.41
N ARG A 52 -15.97 -22.09 -11.13
CA ARG A 52 -16.39 -20.81 -10.57
C ARG A 52 -15.15 -20.00 -10.20
N HIS A 53 -15.10 -18.77 -10.69
CA HIS A 53 -14.00 -17.84 -10.47
C HIS A 53 -14.52 -16.66 -9.66
N PHE A 54 -13.84 -16.37 -8.55
CA PHE A 54 -14.22 -15.28 -7.66
C PHE A 54 -13.17 -14.18 -7.72
N PHE A 55 -13.57 -12.98 -8.16
CA PHE A 55 -12.72 -11.81 -8.19
C PHE A 55 -13.24 -10.80 -7.16
N GLY A 56 -12.40 -10.41 -6.21
CA GLY A 56 -12.73 -9.45 -5.16
C GLY A 56 -12.05 -8.09 -5.32
N SER A 57 -12.25 -7.21 -4.35
CA SER A 57 -11.56 -5.91 -4.23
C SER A 57 -11.81 -4.92 -5.37
N PHE A 58 -12.98 -4.98 -6.03
CA PHE A 58 -13.37 -3.97 -7.02
C PHE A 58 -13.67 -2.63 -6.34
N LEU A 59 -12.98 -1.56 -6.76
CA LEU A 59 -13.26 -0.19 -6.31
C LEU A 59 -14.67 0.26 -6.74
N VAL A 60 -15.02 -0.02 -7.99
CA VAL A 60 -16.34 0.28 -8.58
C VAL A 60 -16.93 -1.01 -9.17
N ARG A 61 -17.42 -1.90 -8.30
CA ARG A 61 -17.92 -3.24 -8.69
C ARG A 61 -18.98 -3.18 -9.78
N ASP A 62 -19.95 -2.27 -9.65
CA ASP A 62 -21.11 -2.25 -10.55
C ASP A 62 -20.76 -1.81 -11.97
N GLU A 63 -19.77 -0.93 -12.12
CA GLU A 63 -19.23 -0.53 -13.43
C GLU A 63 -18.41 -1.66 -14.06
N ALA A 64 -17.53 -2.30 -13.26
CA ALA A 64 -16.78 -3.46 -13.73
C ALA A 64 -17.72 -4.61 -14.16
N TYR A 65 -18.79 -4.85 -13.41
CA TYR A 65 -19.81 -5.85 -13.75
C TYR A 65 -20.44 -5.57 -15.10
N ARG A 66 -20.88 -4.33 -15.35
CA ARG A 66 -21.44 -3.91 -16.64
C ARG A 66 -20.46 -4.18 -17.79
N ILE A 67 -19.22 -3.72 -17.66
CA ILE A 67 -18.20 -3.89 -18.71
C ILE A 67 -17.94 -5.37 -19.04
N ILE A 68 -17.93 -6.25 -18.03
CA ILE A 68 -17.76 -7.70 -18.24
C ILE A 68 -18.96 -8.31 -18.95
N VAL A 69 -20.18 -7.95 -18.54
CA VAL A 69 -21.41 -8.44 -19.17
C VAL A 69 -21.49 -7.97 -20.61
N ASP A 70 -21.26 -6.69 -20.88
CA ASP A 70 -21.27 -6.11 -22.23
C ASP A 70 -20.25 -6.84 -23.13
N GLY A 71 -19.03 -7.10 -22.63
CA GLY A 71 -18.01 -7.85 -23.38
C GLY A 71 -18.37 -9.31 -23.62
N TRP A 72 -19.05 -9.96 -22.68
CA TRP A 72 -19.52 -11.33 -22.82
C TRP A 72 -20.69 -11.44 -23.82
N GLU A 73 -21.67 -10.55 -23.74
CA GLU A 73 -22.82 -10.51 -24.66
C GLU A 73 -22.39 -10.21 -26.10
N GLN A 74 -21.43 -9.30 -26.28
CA GLN A 74 -20.85 -9.03 -27.60
C GLN A 74 -20.20 -10.29 -28.19
N HIS A 75 -19.44 -11.03 -27.38
CA HIS A 75 -18.83 -12.28 -27.82
C HIS A 75 -19.85 -13.35 -28.18
N VAL A 76 -20.92 -13.52 -27.40
CA VAL A 76 -22.00 -14.46 -27.70
C VAL A 76 -22.71 -14.06 -29.00
N SER A 77 -22.92 -12.76 -29.22
CA SER A 77 -23.56 -12.23 -30.44
C SER A 77 -22.69 -12.46 -31.67
N ASP A 78 -21.39 -12.16 -31.59
CA ASP A 78 -20.44 -12.38 -32.68
C ASP A 78 -20.29 -13.87 -33.00
N ALA A 79 -20.23 -14.74 -31.98
CA ALA A 79 -20.19 -16.19 -32.17
C ALA A 79 -21.47 -16.71 -32.87
N ARG A 80 -22.66 -16.18 -32.51
CA ARG A 80 -23.92 -16.54 -33.17
C ARG A 80 -23.97 -16.08 -34.63
N LEU A 81 -23.53 -14.85 -34.92
CA LEU A 81 -23.48 -14.34 -36.29
C LEU A 81 -22.50 -15.13 -37.17
N LEU A 82 -21.39 -15.61 -36.60
CA LEU A 82 -20.45 -16.48 -37.31
C LEU A 82 -21.07 -17.85 -37.64
N ILE A 83 -21.82 -18.45 -36.71
CA ILE A 83 -22.54 -19.72 -36.94
C ILE A 83 -23.60 -19.55 -38.03
N GLU A 84 -24.43 -18.50 -37.96
CA GLU A 84 -25.47 -18.23 -38.96
C GLU A 84 -24.90 -18.00 -40.37
N ARG A 85 -23.73 -17.35 -40.47
CA ARG A 85 -23.04 -17.14 -41.75
C ARG A 85 -22.44 -18.42 -42.31
N GLN A 86 -22.12 -19.39 -41.46
CA GLN A 86 -21.55 -20.68 -41.84
C GLN A 86 -22.67 -21.65 -42.27
N ASP A 87 -23.82 -21.61 -41.61
CA ASP A 87 -25.03 -22.36 -42.02
C ASP A 87 -25.61 -21.83 -43.34
N ALA A 88 -25.63 -20.51 -43.53
CA ALA A 88 -26.04 -19.89 -44.79
C ALA A 88 -25.09 -20.21 -45.97
N LYS A 89 -23.82 -20.46 -45.68
CA LYS A 89 -22.80 -20.85 -46.69
C LYS A 89 -22.81 -22.34 -47.00
N SER A 90 -23.31 -23.16 -46.07
CA SER A 90 -23.45 -24.61 -46.23
C SER A 90 -24.75 -25.01 -46.96
N ALA A 91 -25.77 -24.13 -46.96
CA ALA A 91 -27.01 -24.33 -47.72
C ALA A 91 -26.88 -24.08 -49.25
N SER A 92 -25.70 -23.67 -49.75
CA SER A 92 -25.46 -23.32 -51.16
C SER A 92 -24.66 -24.36 -51.96
N SER A 93 -24.28 -25.51 -51.38
CA SER A 93 -23.58 -26.56 -52.13
C SER A 93 -24.18 -27.93 -51.81
N SER A 94 -25.29 -28.24 -52.47
CA SER A 94 -25.69 -29.62 -52.73
C SER A 94 -24.90 -30.19 -53.91
N ASP A 95 -24.85 -31.52 -53.96
CA ASP A 95 -24.25 -32.43 -54.97
C ASP A 95 -22.88 -32.94 -54.52
N GLU A 96 -22.55 -34.23 -54.40
CA GLU A 96 -23.20 -35.54 -54.61
C GLU A 96 -22.20 -36.61 -54.06
N ASN A 97 -22.69 -37.78 -53.60
CA ASN A 97 -21.96 -39.04 -53.30
C ASN A 97 -20.94 -39.04 -52.13
N GLY A 98 -20.76 -40.07 -51.30
CA GLY A 98 -21.19 -41.46 -51.22
C GLY A 98 -20.15 -42.24 -50.36
N TYR A 99 -20.55 -43.39 -49.80
CA TYR A 99 -19.76 -44.48 -49.15
C TYR A 99 -19.20 -44.40 -47.68
N VAL A 100 -19.90 -45.14 -46.81
CA VAL A 100 -19.59 -46.17 -45.76
C VAL A 100 -18.23 -46.28 -45.01
N LEU A 101 -18.33 -46.48 -43.67
CA LEU A 101 -17.81 -47.61 -42.84
C LEU A 101 -16.88 -47.28 -41.63
N LEU A 102 -17.35 -47.61 -40.40
CA LEU A 102 -16.76 -48.20 -39.15
C LEU A 102 -15.25 -47.94 -38.83
N GLU A 103 -14.72 -47.85 -37.60
CA GLU A 103 -15.10 -48.20 -36.21
C GLU A 103 -14.03 -47.64 -35.23
N GLU A 104 -14.37 -47.59 -33.95
CA GLU A 104 -13.58 -47.72 -32.69
C GLU A 104 -12.11 -47.26 -32.53
N GLY A 105 -11.85 -46.62 -31.38
CA GLY A 105 -11.12 -47.30 -30.30
C GLY A 105 -9.78 -46.74 -29.77
N LYS A 106 -9.82 -46.25 -28.50
CA LYS A 106 -8.84 -46.39 -27.38
C LYS A 106 -7.42 -45.77 -27.53
N GLU A 107 -6.58 -45.57 -26.51
CA GLU A 107 -6.59 -45.30 -25.05
C GLU A 107 -5.08 -45.40 -24.62
N SER A 108 -4.64 -44.71 -23.54
CA SER A 108 -3.42 -44.97 -22.72
C SER A 108 -2.04 -44.57 -23.30
N LYS A 109 -0.94 -44.25 -22.58
CA LYS A 109 -0.54 -44.13 -21.15
C LYS A 109 0.89 -43.51 -21.07
N GLN A 110 1.23 -42.91 -19.90
CA GLN A 110 2.52 -42.85 -19.14
C GLN A 110 3.89 -42.69 -19.84
N ASP A 111 4.80 -41.87 -19.27
CA ASP A 111 5.87 -42.36 -18.36
C ASP A 111 6.72 -41.23 -17.70
N GLU A 112 7.41 -41.60 -16.62
CA GLU A 112 8.19 -40.79 -15.67
C GLU A 112 9.63 -40.43 -16.09
N GLY A 113 10.25 -39.50 -15.34
CA GLY A 113 11.52 -39.82 -14.67
C GLY A 113 12.81 -39.08 -15.05
N SER A 114 13.34 -38.36 -14.04
CA SER A 114 14.76 -38.26 -13.63
C SER A 114 15.68 -37.11 -14.12
N SER A 115 16.28 -36.44 -13.13
CA SER A 115 17.50 -35.60 -13.18
C SER A 115 18.78 -36.45 -13.08
N PRO A 116 20.00 -35.88 -13.24
CA PRO A 116 20.80 -35.63 -12.03
C PRO A 116 21.83 -34.46 -12.06
N SER A 117 22.27 -34.17 -10.83
CA SER A 117 23.33 -33.33 -10.24
C SER A 117 24.76 -33.35 -10.83
N ASN A 118 25.52 -32.24 -10.61
CA ASN A 118 26.86 -32.12 -9.95
C ASN A 118 27.49 -30.74 -10.30
N ARG A 119 28.29 -30.01 -9.49
CA ARG A 119 29.35 -30.37 -8.53
C ARG A 119 29.77 -29.14 -7.68
N SER A 120 30.38 -29.44 -6.54
CA SER A 120 30.91 -28.59 -5.45
C SER A 120 32.32 -28.02 -5.69
N ALA A 121 32.70 -26.90 -5.04
CA ALA A 121 33.84 -26.78 -4.10
C ALA A 121 34.24 -25.31 -3.75
N ASN A 122 34.37 -25.00 -2.45
CA ASN A 122 35.18 -23.89 -1.88
C ASN A 122 36.51 -24.48 -1.35
N PRO A 123 37.60 -23.71 -1.09
CA PRO A 123 37.83 -23.14 0.27
C PRO A 123 38.75 -21.87 0.42
N THR A 124 38.42 -21.03 1.42
CA THR A 124 39.28 -20.45 2.52
C THR A 124 40.40 -19.38 2.30
N ALA A 125 40.40 -18.36 3.20
CA ALA A 125 41.51 -17.76 4.00
C ALA A 125 42.05 -16.29 3.82
N ILE A 126 41.81 -15.46 4.86
CA ILE A 126 42.68 -14.56 5.70
C ILE A 126 43.38 -13.28 5.13
N ILE A 127 43.43 -12.25 6.02
CA ILE A 127 44.33 -11.05 6.15
C ILE A 127 43.79 -9.80 5.44
N GLY A 128 43.65 -8.58 6.00
CA GLY A 128 44.14 -7.93 7.22
C GLY A 128 44.77 -6.56 6.86
N GLY A 129 44.34 -5.44 7.47
CA GLY A 129 45.16 -4.23 7.64
C GLY A 129 44.82 -2.94 6.86
N SER A 130 44.33 -1.93 7.61
CA SER A 130 44.64 -0.48 7.62
C SER A 130 44.90 0.31 6.33
N THR A 131 44.18 1.43 6.15
CA THR A 131 44.83 2.75 5.93
C THR A 131 43.90 3.92 6.25
N ASP A 132 44.51 4.89 6.91
CA ASP A 132 44.08 6.19 7.42
C ASP A 132 44.08 7.28 6.32
N CYS A 133 43.60 8.46 6.70
CA CYS A 133 43.92 9.82 6.22
C CYS A 133 42.85 10.58 5.42
N GLY A 134 42.30 11.62 6.06
CA GLY A 134 42.38 12.98 5.50
C GLY A 134 41.09 13.75 5.31
N ASP A 135 40.69 14.50 6.34
CA ASP A 135 39.93 15.76 6.20
C ASP A 135 40.76 16.81 5.43
N PRO A 136 40.08 17.84 4.88
CA PRO A 136 40.42 19.18 5.39
C PRO A 136 39.21 20.08 5.67
N ASP A 137 39.37 20.83 6.76
CA ASP A 137 38.61 22.00 7.21
C ASP A 137 38.36 23.08 6.14
N VAL A 138 37.18 23.70 6.17
CA VAL A 138 37.04 25.17 6.05
C VAL A 138 35.92 25.69 6.99
N ASN A 139 36.39 26.45 7.97
CA ASN A 139 35.70 27.27 8.98
C ASN A 139 34.95 28.47 8.35
N THR A 140 33.77 28.85 8.85
CA THR A 140 33.36 30.27 9.00
C THR A 140 32.27 30.46 10.08
N SER A 141 32.75 31.00 11.21
CA SER A 141 32.17 32.02 12.09
C SER A 141 31.08 31.69 13.12
N LYS A 142 31.54 31.67 14.36
CA LYS A 142 30.82 31.67 15.64
C LYS A 142 30.25 33.05 15.96
N ARG A 143 29.07 33.12 16.59
CA ARG A 143 28.71 34.22 17.49
C ARG A 143 28.17 33.65 18.81
N PHE A 144 28.97 33.85 19.86
CA PHE A 144 28.69 33.51 21.26
C PHE A 144 27.75 34.53 21.92
N LEU A 145 26.84 34.05 22.78
CA LEU A 145 26.34 34.72 24.00
C LEU A 145 26.08 33.60 25.03
N LYS A 146 27.05 33.27 25.89
CA LYS A 146 27.25 33.69 27.29
C LYS A 146 26.16 33.16 28.25
N ALA A 147 26.51 32.07 28.94
CA ALA A 147 25.80 31.53 30.10
C ALA A 147 26.01 32.40 31.35
N PRO A 148 25.05 32.44 32.28
CA PRO A 148 25.32 32.57 33.70
C PRO A 148 25.33 31.17 34.33
N GLU A 149 26.46 30.81 34.96
CA GLU A 149 26.47 29.77 35.98
C GLU A 149 25.72 30.31 37.21
N ASP A 150 24.62 29.68 37.56
CA ASP A 150 24.19 29.60 38.96
C ASP A 150 23.70 28.18 39.21
N GLY A 151 24.32 27.54 40.19
CA GLY A 151 24.08 26.14 40.52
C GLY A 151 22.77 26.01 41.29
N THR A 152 21.79 25.34 40.71
CA THR A 152 20.71 24.71 41.47
C THR A 152 20.18 23.51 40.69
N GLU A 153 20.35 22.33 41.27
CA GLU A 153 19.73 21.03 40.95
C GLU A 153 18.97 20.93 39.62
N ASP A 154 19.57 20.21 38.65
CA ASP A 154 18.96 19.83 37.37
C ASP A 154 17.72 18.94 37.59
N ASN A 155 16.59 19.56 37.91
CA ASN A 155 15.31 19.08 37.42
C ASN A 155 15.33 19.29 35.90
N PRO A 156 15.06 18.28 35.05
CA PRO A 156 14.91 18.50 33.63
C PRO A 156 13.67 19.39 33.44
N ALA A 157 13.87 20.70 33.40
CA ALA A 157 12.81 21.66 33.19
C ALA A 157 12.16 21.32 31.85
N SER A 158 10.90 20.89 31.88
CA SER A 158 10.12 20.61 30.68
C SER A 158 10.21 21.82 29.75
N LEU A 159 10.77 21.64 28.56
CA LEU A 159 10.97 22.75 27.62
C LEU A 159 9.60 23.30 27.22
N ASN A 160 9.36 24.57 27.57
CA ASN A 160 8.13 25.26 27.22
C ASN A 160 8.40 26.18 26.01
N PRO A 161 7.73 25.95 24.86
CA PRO A 161 7.94 26.76 23.65
C PRO A 161 7.63 28.25 23.85
N PHE A 162 6.75 28.60 24.80
CA PHE A 162 6.40 30.00 25.09
C PHE A 162 7.51 30.77 25.82
N ASN A 163 8.53 30.08 26.32
CA ASN A 163 9.73 30.70 26.91
C ASN A 163 10.83 30.95 25.85
N LEU A 164 10.66 30.45 24.62
CA LEU A 164 11.61 30.67 23.53
C LEU A 164 11.35 32.02 22.86
N GLN A 165 12.40 32.66 22.34
CA GLN A 165 12.21 33.83 21.49
C GLN A 165 11.47 33.42 20.20
N PRO A 166 10.38 34.12 19.83
CA PRO A 166 9.72 33.89 18.56
C PRO A 166 10.65 34.17 17.39
N PHE A 167 10.49 33.43 16.31
CA PHE A 167 11.11 33.77 15.03
C PHE A 167 10.59 35.12 14.54
N ASP A 168 11.50 35.95 14.04
CA ASP A 168 11.19 37.29 13.55
C ASP A 168 10.42 37.29 12.22
N ASP A 169 10.55 36.20 11.46
CA ASP A 169 9.88 35.94 10.20
C ASP A 169 8.40 35.58 10.38
N ASP A 170 7.61 35.73 9.32
CA ASP A 170 6.24 35.23 9.30
C ASP A 170 6.20 33.69 9.20
N ALA A 171 5.14 33.11 9.76
CA ALA A 171 4.91 31.67 9.63
C ALA A 171 4.80 31.28 8.14
N PRO A 172 5.43 30.17 7.72
CA PRO A 172 5.42 29.76 6.33
C PRO A 172 4.01 29.49 5.83
N ASN A 173 3.73 29.84 4.57
CA ASN A 173 2.47 29.51 3.93
C ASN A 173 2.36 27.99 3.74
N VAL A 174 1.13 27.48 3.86
CA VAL A 174 0.83 26.06 3.56
C VAL A 174 1.01 25.85 2.05
N PRO A 175 1.83 24.89 1.59
CA PRO A 175 2.02 24.65 0.16
C PRO A 175 0.72 24.23 -0.53
N GLU A 176 0.53 24.64 -1.80
CA GLU A 176 -0.70 24.37 -2.57
C GLU A 176 -1.01 22.88 -2.75
N SER A 177 0.01 22.01 -2.68
CA SER A 177 -0.14 20.56 -2.78
C SER A 177 -0.76 19.92 -1.53
N TYR A 178 -0.92 20.66 -0.44
CA TYR A 178 -1.42 20.14 0.82
C TYR A 178 -2.95 20.25 0.86
N THR A 179 -3.59 19.23 1.43
CA THR A 179 -5.04 19.22 1.64
C THR A 179 -5.35 19.44 3.12
N LEU A 180 -6.24 20.37 3.42
CA LEU A 180 -6.75 20.57 4.79
C LEU A 180 -7.53 19.32 5.23
N ILE A 181 -6.98 18.58 6.20
CA ILE A 181 -7.63 17.38 6.73
C ILE A 181 -8.70 17.73 7.77
N THR A 182 -8.43 18.72 8.61
CA THR A 182 -9.36 19.15 9.67
C THR A 182 -9.07 20.57 10.13
N GLU A 183 -10.13 21.29 10.50
CA GLU A 183 -10.05 22.58 11.18
C GLU A 183 -11.00 22.54 12.38
N SER A 184 -10.50 22.94 13.55
CA SER A 184 -11.30 22.95 14.78
C SER A 184 -10.90 24.13 15.64
N LYS A 185 -11.90 24.78 16.26
CA LYS A 185 -11.70 25.92 17.16
C LYS A 185 -11.92 25.47 18.59
N PHE A 186 -10.88 25.57 19.41
CA PHE A 186 -10.93 25.24 20.82
C PHE A 186 -11.08 26.52 21.64
N GLN A 187 -12.05 26.55 22.56
CA GLN A 187 -12.30 27.69 23.45
C GLN A 187 -11.38 27.63 24.69
N VAL A 188 -10.07 27.52 24.46
CA VAL A 188 -9.06 27.46 25.53
C VAL A 188 -7.85 28.31 25.15
N PRO A 189 -7.08 28.82 26.13
CA PRO A 189 -5.79 29.45 25.87
C PRO A 189 -4.84 28.47 25.18
N VAL A 190 -3.96 28.99 24.30
CA VAL A 190 -3.04 28.17 23.51
C VAL A 190 -2.04 27.41 24.40
N GLU A 191 -1.68 27.98 25.54
CA GLU A 191 -0.78 27.37 26.53
C GLU A 191 -1.43 26.16 27.18
N VAL A 192 -2.72 26.26 27.51
CA VAL A 192 -3.49 25.15 28.08
C VAL A 192 -3.65 24.04 27.05
N PHE A 193 -3.98 24.39 25.80
CA PHE A 193 -4.05 23.44 24.69
C PHE A 193 -2.72 22.69 24.51
N PHE A 194 -1.61 23.42 24.45
CA PHE A 194 -0.27 22.86 24.32
C PHE A 194 0.05 21.90 25.48
N ASN A 195 -0.18 22.34 26.72
CA ASN A 195 0.12 21.53 27.90
C ASN A 195 -0.64 20.20 27.93
N VAL A 196 -1.90 20.19 27.48
CA VAL A 196 -2.76 19.00 27.50
C VAL A 196 -2.46 18.04 26.35
N LEU A 197 -2.07 18.54 25.17
CA LEU A 197 -2.00 17.74 23.95
C LEU A 197 -0.60 17.52 23.38
N LEU A 198 0.31 18.48 23.59
CA LEU A 198 1.58 18.52 22.87
C LEU A 198 2.80 18.52 23.79
N SER A 199 2.67 18.91 25.07
CA SER A 199 3.78 18.92 26.02
C SER A 199 4.31 17.51 26.34
N ASP A 200 5.46 17.43 27.00
CA ASP A 200 5.99 16.14 27.49
C ASP A 200 5.09 15.53 28.56
N GLY A 201 4.36 16.36 29.33
CA GLY A 201 3.34 15.91 30.27
C GLY A 201 2.12 15.26 29.58
N ALA A 202 1.90 15.56 28.30
CA ALA A 202 0.82 14.99 27.50
C ALA A 202 1.12 13.59 26.93
N ILE A 203 2.34 13.07 27.10
CA ILE A 203 2.75 11.77 26.52
C ILE A 203 1.81 10.63 26.96
N GLY A 204 1.33 10.63 28.21
CA GLY A 204 0.36 9.65 28.68
C GLY A 204 -0.99 9.73 27.95
N PHE A 205 -1.47 10.95 27.67
CA PHE A 205 -2.67 11.16 26.86
C PHE A 205 -2.45 10.70 25.41
N LEU A 206 -1.28 10.99 24.83
CA LEU A 206 -0.93 10.57 23.47
C LEU A 206 -0.87 9.04 23.36
N ASP A 207 -0.28 8.36 24.35
CA ASP A 207 -0.24 6.90 24.41
C ASP A 207 -1.66 6.29 24.43
N ASP A 208 -2.55 6.85 25.25
CA ASP A 208 -3.96 6.41 25.28
C ASP A 208 -4.71 6.69 23.97
N LEU A 209 -4.42 7.81 23.30
CA LEU A 209 -4.96 8.12 21.98
C LEU A 209 -4.50 7.09 20.94
N HIS A 210 -3.21 6.80 20.88
CA HIS A 210 -2.63 5.81 19.97
C HIS A 210 -3.21 4.41 20.23
N LYS A 211 -3.36 3.99 21.50
CA LYS A 211 -4.05 2.74 21.84
C LYS A 211 -5.47 2.68 21.31
N LYS A 212 -6.24 3.78 21.40
CA LYS A 212 -7.61 3.87 20.84
C LYS A 212 -7.62 3.77 19.32
N CYS A 213 -6.57 4.23 18.64
CA CYS A 213 -6.37 4.05 17.21
C CYS A 213 -5.98 2.61 16.82
N GLY A 214 -5.64 1.76 17.81
CA GLY A 214 -5.17 0.40 17.61
C GLY A 214 -3.67 0.28 17.42
N ASP A 215 -2.94 1.36 17.66
CA ASP A 215 -1.49 1.41 17.53
C ASP A 215 -0.81 0.62 18.64
N LYS A 216 0.39 0.12 18.34
CA LYS A 216 1.22 -0.63 19.29
C LYS A 216 2.60 -0.01 19.38
N GLU A 217 3.29 -0.33 20.47
CA GLU A 217 4.68 0.09 20.69
C GLU A 217 4.90 1.60 20.55
N PHE A 218 3.94 2.39 21.02
CA PHE A 218 4.06 3.84 21.02
C PHE A 218 5.27 4.27 21.86
N ARG A 219 6.11 5.11 21.27
CA ARG A 219 7.24 5.76 21.92
C ARG A 219 7.28 7.21 21.47
N CYS A 220 7.34 8.12 22.43
CA CYS A 220 7.53 9.53 22.20
C CYS A 220 8.72 9.99 23.03
N SER A 221 9.67 10.66 22.40
CA SER A 221 10.74 11.35 23.12
C SER A 221 10.22 12.68 23.69
N ASN A 222 10.93 13.19 24.70
CA ASN A 222 10.69 14.54 25.19
C ASN A 222 11.14 15.57 24.15
N TRP A 223 10.56 16.76 24.22
CA TRP A 223 11.03 17.89 23.43
C TRP A 223 12.51 18.20 23.71
N ARG A 224 13.25 18.53 22.65
CA ARG A 224 14.63 19.02 22.70
C ARG A 224 14.77 20.22 21.76
N LEU A 225 15.80 21.04 21.97
CA LEU A 225 16.09 22.18 21.10
C LEU A 225 16.52 21.69 19.71
N ASP A 226 15.94 22.26 18.65
CA ASP A 226 16.36 22.03 17.26
C ASP A 226 17.56 22.92 16.93
N GLU A 227 18.52 22.41 16.15
CA GLU A 227 19.73 23.18 15.78
C GLU A 227 19.39 24.40 14.92
N GLN A 228 18.28 24.34 14.17
CA GLN A 228 17.74 25.45 13.38
C GLN A 228 16.75 26.33 14.16
N GLY A 229 16.62 26.10 15.48
CA GLY A 229 15.71 26.80 16.40
C GLY A 229 14.31 26.20 16.47
N GLY A 230 13.66 26.40 17.62
CA GLY A 230 12.41 25.74 17.99
C GLY A 230 12.64 24.45 18.78
N LEU A 231 11.61 23.61 18.84
CA LEU A 231 11.65 22.30 19.51
C LEU A 231 11.45 21.18 18.50
N VAL A 232 12.10 20.05 18.74
CA VAL A 232 11.94 18.83 17.95
C VAL A 232 11.78 17.63 18.88
N ARG A 233 10.99 16.64 18.47
CA ARG A 233 10.92 15.33 19.11
C ARG A 233 10.62 14.24 18.08
N ASP A 234 11.00 13.02 18.42
CA ASP A 234 10.72 11.82 17.64
C ASP A 234 9.58 11.02 18.26
N VAL A 235 8.69 10.53 17.40
CA VAL A 235 7.56 9.66 17.72
C VAL A 235 7.63 8.41 16.86
N SER A 236 7.37 7.25 17.45
CA SER A 236 7.28 5.99 16.71
C SER A 236 6.20 5.08 17.25
N PHE A 237 5.56 4.33 16.36
CA PHE A 237 4.51 3.38 16.70
C PHE A 237 4.27 2.41 15.54
N LEU A 238 3.53 1.33 15.82
CA LEU A 238 3.06 0.37 14.83
C LEU A 238 1.57 0.61 14.56
N HIS A 239 1.22 1.08 13.37
CA HIS A 239 -0.16 1.34 12.98
C HIS A 239 -0.79 0.10 12.32
N PRO A 240 -2.00 -0.34 12.73
CA PRO A 240 -2.67 -1.47 12.11
C PRO A 240 -3.08 -1.17 10.67
N ILE A 241 -2.66 -2.02 9.74
CA ILE A 241 -3.03 -1.88 8.33
C ILE A 241 -4.25 -2.74 8.05
N LYS A 242 -5.35 -2.10 7.64
CA LYS A 242 -6.61 -2.77 7.28
C LYS A 242 -6.60 -3.20 5.81
N ILE A 243 -5.70 -4.11 5.45
CA ILE A 243 -5.66 -4.75 4.13
C ILE A 243 -5.91 -6.26 4.23
N TYR A 244 -6.55 -6.83 3.20
CA TYR A 244 -6.92 -8.25 3.18
C TYR A 244 -5.71 -9.19 3.08
N LEU A 245 -4.62 -8.73 2.47
CA LEU A 245 -3.42 -9.53 2.24
C LEU A 245 -2.18 -8.65 2.39
N GLY A 246 -1.30 -9.02 3.34
CA GLY A 246 -0.04 -8.31 3.60
C GLY A 246 0.29 -8.17 5.06
N ALA A 247 1.25 -7.29 5.35
CA ALA A 247 1.65 -6.96 6.71
C ALA A 247 0.45 -6.40 7.49
N LYS A 248 0.25 -6.89 8.72
CA LYS A 248 -0.86 -6.46 9.59
C LYS A 248 -0.61 -5.12 10.25
N PHE A 249 0.65 -4.69 10.31
CA PHE A 249 1.10 -3.45 10.92
C PHE A 249 2.15 -2.79 10.03
N GLY A 250 2.15 -1.46 10.01
CA GLY A 250 3.20 -0.64 9.42
C GLY A 250 3.95 0.09 10.52
N THR A 251 5.28 0.17 10.40
CA THR A 251 6.09 0.99 11.29
C THR A 251 6.00 2.45 10.88
N CYS A 252 5.61 3.31 11.82
CA CYS A 252 5.58 4.75 11.66
C CYS A 252 6.72 5.36 12.46
N GLN A 253 7.49 6.23 11.81
CA GLN A 253 8.50 7.07 12.43
C GLN A 253 8.23 8.51 12.00
N GLU A 254 8.02 9.37 12.98
CA GLU A 254 7.63 10.76 12.80
C GLU A 254 8.60 11.65 13.56
N VAL A 255 8.95 12.78 12.95
CA VAL A 255 9.69 13.87 13.58
C VAL A 255 8.74 15.05 13.69
N GLN A 256 8.41 15.42 14.91
CA GLN A 256 7.58 16.59 15.20
C GLN A 256 8.47 17.79 15.46
N LYS A 257 8.21 18.88 14.74
CA LYS A 257 8.91 20.16 14.90
C LYS A 257 7.90 21.21 15.32
N LEU A 258 8.27 22.01 16.31
CA LEU A 258 7.45 23.09 16.85
C LEU A 258 8.24 24.39 16.81
N ARG A 259 7.64 25.41 16.20
CA ARG A 259 8.22 26.75 16.04
C ARG A 259 7.23 27.82 16.47
N LEU A 260 7.71 28.71 17.30
CA LEU A 260 6.97 29.89 17.73
C LEU A 260 7.31 31.06 16.80
N TYR A 261 6.31 31.60 16.11
CA TYR A 261 6.40 32.84 15.34
C TYR A 261 5.63 33.94 16.08
N LYS A 262 5.92 35.22 15.78
CA LYS A 262 5.30 36.39 16.45
C LYS A 262 3.78 36.30 16.61
N ASN A 263 3.09 35.71 15.63
CA ASN A 263 1.63 35.69 15.57
C ASN A 263 1.02 34.28 15.65
N ARG A 264 1.81 33.20 15.61
CA ARG A 264 1.34 31.81 15.48
C ARG A 264 2.34 30.80 16.03
N LEU A 265 1.85 29.72 16.60
CA LEU A 265 2.62 28.51 16.91
C LEU A 265 2.37 27.50 15.77
N VAL A 266 3.44 26.97 15.15
CA VAL A 266 3.39 26.03 14.02
C VAL A 266 4.20 24.78 14.33
#